data_AF-A0AAW9J2X2-F1
#
_entry.id   AF-A0AAW9J2X2-F1
#
_cell.length_a   1.000
_cell.length_b   1.000
_cell.length_c   1.000
_cell.angle_alpha   90.00
_cell.angle_beta   90.00
_cell.angle_gamma   90.00
#
_symmetry.space_group_name_H-M   'P 1'
#
loop_
_entity.id
_entity.type
_entity.pdbx_description
1 polymer ?
#
loop_
_entity_poly.entity_id
_entity_poly.type
_entity_poly.pdbx_seq_one_letter_code
_entity_poly.pdbx_strand_id
1 'polypeptide(L)'
;MGVQSAFVSSKSESKDDTWKLMKYFIDNSGDKLYELGNRISVLKSELEKSEVANNDYTKGFIAQLKSAVPMPNVSETQAIWDGVKNIQRILLGEDPKTVAEDIQRAVKDAIGVSK
;
A
#
# COMPACT_ATOMS: atom_id res chain seq x y z
N MET A 1 3.59 3.43 -2.06
CA MET A 1 3.49 2.02 -2.48
C MET A 1 2.52 1.31 -1.56
N GLY A 2 1.47 0.72 -2.12
CA GLY A 2 0.57 -0.18 -1.39
C GLY A 2 0.94 -1.63 -1.71
N VAL A 3 0.93 -2.49 -0.70
CA VAL A 3 1.22 -3.92 -0.84
C VAL A 3 0.09 -4.70 -0.17
N GLN A 4 -0.41 -5.72 -0.86
CA GLN A 4 -1.29 -6.70 -0.24
C GLN A 4 -0.42 -7.83 0.31
N SER A 5 -0.47 -8.02 1.62
CA SER A 5 0.30 -9.05 2.32
C SER A 5 -0.64 -10.05 2.95
N ALA A 6 -0.26 -11.32 2.90
CA ALA A 6 -0.90 -12.37 3.66
C ALA A 6 -0.17 -12.54 5.01
N PHE A 7 -0.92 -12.80 6.07
CA PHE A 7 -0.40 -12.98 7.42
C PHE A 7 -0.90 -14.30 8.00
N VAL A 8 -0.05 -14.98 8.77
CA VAL A 8 -0.47 -16.11 9.59
C VAL A 8 -0.91 -15.60 10.95
N SER A 9 -2.13 -15.97 11.36
CA SER A 9 -2.64 -15.63 12.68
C SER A 9 -1.70 -16.11 13.77
N SER A 10 -1.41 -15.23 14.74
CA SER A 10 -0.61 -15.58 15.93
C SER A 10 -1.27 -16.66 16.79
N LYS A 11 -2.58 -16.89 16.61
CA LYS A 11 -3.37 -17.92 17.31
C LYS A 11 -3.51 -19.23 16.53
N SER A 12 -2.92 -19.36 15.33
CA SER A 12 -2.99 -20.61 14.57
C SER A 12 -2.33 -21.75 15.35
N GLU A 13 -2.98 -22.91 15.39
CA GLU A 13 -2.42 -24.13 15.99
C GLU A 13 -1.44 -24.84 15.03
N SER A 14 -1.51 -24.53 13.73
CA SER A 14 -0.69 -25.14 12.66
C SER A 14 0.16 -24.10 11.93
N LYS A 15 0.88 -23.25 12.67
CA LYS A 15 1.61 -22.10 12.12
C LYS A 15 2.57 -22.50 11.00
N ASP A 16 3.39 -23.53 11.22
CA ASP A 16 4.42 -23.93 10.25
C ASP A 16 3.81 -24.40 8.94
N ASP A 17 2.76 -25.21 8.99
CA ASP A 17 2.09 -25.69 7.78
C ASP A 17 1.30 -24.56 7.10
N THR A 18 0.74 -23.63 7.86
CA THR A 18 0.10 -22.42 7.31
C THR A 18 1.14 -21.55 6.58
N TRP A 19 2.34 -21.39 7.13
CA TRP A 19 3.44 -20.68 6.49
C TRP A 19 3.91 -21.38 5.21
N LYS A 20 4.04 -22.71 5.23
CA LYS A 20 4.38 -23.50 4.03
C LYS A 20 3.33 -23.33 2.93
N LEU A 21 2.05 -23.41 3.28
CA LEU A 21 0.96 -23.22 2.33
C LEU A 21 0.98 -21.80 1.75
N MET A 22 1.17 -20.79 2.60
CA MET A 22 1.23 -19.40 2.14
C MET A 22 2.41 -19.15 1.22
N LYS A 23 3.57 -19.73 1.52
CA LYS A 23 4.74 -19.69 0.62
C LYS A 23 4.43 -20.36 -0.72
N TYR A 24 3.81 -21.53 -0.70
CA TYR A 24 3.39 -22.22 -1.92
C TYR A 24 2.48 -21.33 -2.78
N PHE A 25 1.50 -20.64 -2.20
CA PHE A 25 0.65 -19.73 -2.98
C PHE A 25 1.43 -18.55 -3.56
N ILE A 26 2.30 -17.90 -2.79
CA ILE A 26 3.11 -16.78 -3.28
C ILE A 26 3.96 -17.21 -4.48
N ASP A 27 4.58 -18.39 -4.39
CA ASP A 27 5.50 -18.88 -5.43
C ASP A 27 4.78 -19.43 -6.67
N ASN A 28 3.48 -19.78 -6.59
CA ASN A 28 2.78 -20.50 -7.67
C ASN A 28 1.51 -19.82 -8.20
N SER A 29 1.11 -18.65 -7.67
CA SER A 29 -0.16 -17.99 -8.07
C SER A 29 -0.01 -16.68 -8.83
N GLY A 30 1.22 -16.19 -9.06
CA GLY A 30 1.50 -14.90 -9.71
C GLY A 30 0.74 -14.72 -11.02
N ASP A 31 0.94 -15.64 -11.97
CA ASP A 31 0.26 -15.63 -13.27
C ASP A 31 -1.27 -15.64 -13.13
N LYS A 32 -1.80 -16.49 -12.25
CA LYS A 32 -3.26 -16.63 -12.12
C LYS A 32 -3.92 -15.40 -11.49
N LEU A 33 -3.25 -14.80 -10.52
CA LEU A 33 -3.69 -13.57 -9.88
C LEU A 33 -3.61 -12.37 -10.84
N TYR A 34 -2.61 -12.35 -11.72
CA TYR A 34 -2.50 -11.35 -12.76
C TYR A 34 -3.60 -11.52 -13.82
N GLU A 35 -3.77 -12.74 -14.36
CA GLU A 35 -4.78 -13.06 -15.38
C GLU A 35 -6.22 -12.74 -14.93
N LEU A 36 -6.60 -13.19 -13.73
CA LEU A 36 -7.99 -13.06 -13.27
C LEU A 36 -8.28 -11.70 -12.62
N GLY A 37 -7.28 -11.10 -11.99
CA GLY A 37 -7.49 -9.97 -11.08
C GLY A 37 -6.65 -8.75 -11.38
N ASN A 38 -5.82 -8.77 -12.43
CA ASN A 38 -4.83 -7.73 -12.74
C ASN A 38 -3.93 -7.41 -11.53
N ARG A 39 -3.68 -8.40 -10.67
CA ARG A 39 -2.84 -8.24 -9.48
C ARG A 39 -1.38 -8.30 -9.90
N ILE A 40 -0.71 -7.15 -9.85
CA ILE A 40 0.72 -7.05 -10.16
C ILE A 40 1.51 -7.74 -9.04
N SER A 41 2.28 -8.76 -9.40
CA SER A 41 3.10 -9.51 -8.45
C SER A 41 4.23 -8.66 -7.86
N VAL A 42 4.62 -8.96 -6.63
CA VAL A 42 5.82 -8.37 -6.00
C VAL A 42 7.10 -9.12 -6.39
N LEU A 43 6.98 -10.32 -6.98
CA LEU A 43 8.12 -11.13 -7.38
C LEU A 43 8.67 -10.62 -8.71
N LYS A 44 9.98 -10.32 -8.73
CA LYS A 44 10.66 -9.81 -9.92
C LYS A 44 10.54 -10.74 -11.13
N SER A 45 10.63 -12.05 -10.90
CA SER A 45 10.49 -13.07 -11.95
C SER A 45 9.15 -13.01 -12.68
N GLU A 46 8.08 -12.67 -11.98
CA GLU A 46 6.74 -12.54 -12.56
C GLU A 46 6.60 -11.24 -13.36
N LEU A 47 7.26 -10.15 -12.90
CA LEU A 47 7.25 -8.86 -13.57
C LEU A 47 8.03 -8.85 -14.90
N GLU A 48 8.99 -9.75 -15.05
CA GLU A 48 9.83 -9.91 -16.24
C GLU A 48 9.16 -10.76 -17.33
N LYS A 49 8.05 -11.43 -17.02
CA LYS A 49 7.28 -12.21 -18.00
C LYS A 49 6.71 -11.29 -19.08
N SER A 50 6.71 -11.78 -20.32
CA SER A 50 6.37 -10.98 -21.50
C SER A 50 4.98 -10.36 -21.44
N GLU A 51 4.01 -11.11 -20.93
CA GLU A 51 2.61 -10.75 -20.76
C GLU A 51 2.39 -9.65 -19.73
N VAL A 52 3.31 -9.49 -18.76
CA VAL A 52 3.28 -8.44 -17.75
C VAL A 52 4.11 -7.23 -18.20
N ALA A 53 5.35 -7.48 -18.65
CA ALA A 53 6.30 -6.44 -19.02
C ALA A 53 5.86 -5.64 -20.26
N ASN A 54 5.23 -6.31 -21.23
CA ASN A 54 4.76 -5.66 -22.47
C ASN A 54 3.32 -5.13 -22.36
N ASN A 55 2.65 -5.32 -21.23
CA ASN A 55 1.32 -4.77 -21.03
C ASN A 55 1.38 -3.25 -20.85
N ASP A 56 0.69 -2.52 -21.73
CA ASP A 56 0.72 -1.06 -21.77
C ASP A 56 0.22 -0.37 -20.49
N TYR A 57 -0.68 -1.02 -19.74
CA TYR A 57 -1.15 -0.50 -18.47
C TYR A 57 -0.17 -0.85 -17.35
N THR A 58 0.31 -2.09 -17.30
CA THR A 58 1.17 -2.56 -16.21
C THR A 58 2.56 -1.94 -16.22
N LYS A 59 3.14 -1.64 -17.40
CA LYS A 59 4.46 -1.00 -17.50
C LYS A 59 4.57 0.31 -16.72
N GLY A 60 3.49 1.11 -16.71
CA GLY A 60 3.44 2.37 -15.96
C GLY A 60 3.48 2.16 -14.45
N PHE A 61 2.73 1.18 -13.96
CA PHE A 61 2.77 0.80 -12.54
C PHE A 61 4.15 0.28 -12.12
N ILE A 62 4.77 -0.59 -12.92
CA ILE A 62 6.12 -1.11 -12.65
C ILE A 62 7.15 0.04 -12.61
N ALA A 63 7.07 0.99 -13.54
CA ALA A 63 7.94 2.16 -13.54
C ALA A 63 7.76 3.00 -12.27
N GLN A 64 6.50 3.26 -11.86
CA GLN A 64 6.19 4.04 -10.67
C GLN A 64 6.69 3.38 -9.37
N LEU A 65 6.74 2.05 -9.32
CA LEU A 65 7.26 1.33 -8.15
C LEU A 65 8.73 1.66 -7.84
N LYS A 66 9.54 2.06 -8.84
CA LYS A 66 10.96 2.38 -8.66
C LYS A 66 11.20 3.59 -7.75
N SER A 67 10.25 4.50 -7.66
CA SER A 67 10.31 5.69 -6.80
C SER A 67 9.26 5.69 -5.69
N ALA A 68 8.42 4.65 -5.61
CA ALA A 68 7.35 4.59 -4.64
C ALA A 68 7.89 4.16 -3.27
N VAL A 69 7.62 4.95 -2.23
CA VAL A 69 7.91 4.57 -0.84
C VAL A 69 6.71 3.86 -0.20
N PRO A 70 6.90 2.84 0.65
CA PRO A 70 5.81 2.25 1.43
C PRO A 70 5.06 3.30 2.24
N MET A 71 3.74 3.18 2.32
CA MET A 71 2.99 3.99 3.30
C MET A 71 3.42 3.59 4.73
N PRO A 72 3.51 4.55 5.67
CA PRO A 72 3.77 4.22 7.07
C PRO A 72 2.72 3.22 7.60
N ASN A 73 3.14 2.18 8.30
CA ASN A 73 2.28 1.10 8.80
C ASN A 73 2.09 1.13 10.34
N VAL A 74 2.43 2.25 10.98
CA VAL A 74 2.17 2.49 12.40
C VAL A 74 0.68 2.76 12.63
N SER A 75 0.19 2.56 13.86
CA SER A 75 -1.21 2.80 14.22
C SER A 75 -1.66 4.25 13.94
N GLU A 76 -0.75 5.20 14.12
CA GLU A 76 -0.96 6.62 13.96
C GLU A 76 -1.23 7.04 12.51
N THR A 77 -0.94 6.18 11.52
CA THR A 77 -1.23 6.47 10.10
C THR A 77 -2.72 6.77 9.89
N GLN A 78 -3.62 6.19 10.68
CA GLN A 78 -5.05 6.45 10.55
C GLN A 78 -5.42 7.91 10.85
N ALA A 79 -4.69 8.57 11.75
CA ALA A 79 -4.91 9.97 12.14
C ALA A 79 -4.56 10.95 11.00
N ILE A 80 -3.78 10.51 10.00
CA ILE A 80 -3.36 11.34 8.87
C ILE A 80 -4.54 11.66 7.94
N TRP A 81 -5.42 10.68 7.71
CA TRP A 81 -6.43 10.76 6.65
C TRP A 81 -7.44 11.89 6.87
N ASP A 82 -7.90 12.08 8.10
CA ASP A 82 -8.85 13.15 8.41
C ASP A 82 -8.19 14.53 8.36
N GLY A 83 -6.97 14.65 8.88
CA GLY A 83 -6.21 15.90 8.80
C GLY A 83 -6.00 16.34 7.34
N VAL A 84 -5.57 15.42 6.47
CA VAL A 84 -5.26 15.72 5.06
C VAL A 84 -6.48 16.13 4.24
N LYS A 85 -7.73 15.83 4.66
CA LYS A 85 -8.94 16.34 3.98
C LYS A 85 -8.96 17.86 3.83
N ASN A 86 -8.32 18.58 4.77
CA ASN A 86 -8.17 20.02 4.72
C ASN A 86 -7.37 20.53 3.52
N ILE A 87 -6.65 19.67 2.77
CA ILE A 87 -5.92 20.06 1.56
C ILE A 87 -6.83 20.70 0.49
N GLN A 88 -8.14 20.38 0.51
CA GLN A 88 -9.13 20.98 -0.37
C GLN A 88 -9.26 22.49 -0.19
N ARG A 89 -8.93 23.04 1.00
CA ARG A 89 -8.93 24.49 1.28
C ARG A 89 -7.98 25.26 0.37
N ILE A 90 -6.87 24.65 -0.05
CA ILE A 90 -5.94 25.26 -1.01
C ILE A 90 -6.64 25.49 -2.37
N LEU A 91 -7.50 24.56 -2.80
CA LEU A 91 -8.27 24.71 -4.05
C LEU A 91 -9.31 25.82 -3.96
N LEU A 92 -9.69 26.23 -2.74
CA LEU A 92 -10.58 27.35 -2.46
C LEU A 92 -9.84 28.69 -2.34
N GLY A 93 -8.52 28.69 -2.54
CA GLY A 93 -7.68 29.89 -2.55
C GLY A 93 -7.02 30.22 -1.20
N GLU A 94 -7.11 29.36 -0.19
CA GLU A 94 -6.39 29.56 1.07
C GLU A 94 -4.87 29.35 0.89
N ASP A 95 -4.09 30.07 1.69
CA ASP A 95 -2.62 29.99 1.67
C ASP A 95 -2.13 28.56 2.00
N PRO A 96 -1.32 27.93 1.13
CA PRO A 96 -0.84 26.57 1.33
C PRO A 96 -0.08 26.35 2.63
N LYS A 97 0.69 27.33 3.10
CA LYS A 97 1.47 27.20 4.33
C LYS A 97 0.55 27.10 5.54
N THR A 98 -0.45 27.97 5.61
CA THR A 98 -1.47 27.97 6.66
C THR A 98 -2.23 26.64 6.69
N VAL A 99 -2.67 26.15 5.54
CA VAL A 99 -3.38 24.86 5.45
C VAL A 99 -2.48 23.70 5.89
N ALA A 100 -1.19 23.70 5.51
CA ALA A 100 -0.25 22.66 5.93
C ALA A 100 0.00 22.65 7.45
N GLU A 101 0.12 23.82 8.08
CA GLU A 101 0.25 23.95 9.54
C GLU A 101 -1.00 23.45 10.27
N ASP A 102 -2.19 23.74 9.73
CA ASP A 102 -3.46 23.24 10.26
C ASP A 102 -3.60 21.72 10.11
N ILE A 103 -3.21 21.15 8.95
CA ILE A 103 -3.16 19.69 8.76
C ILE A 103 -2.23 19.07 9.81
N GLN A 104 -1.02 19.62 10.00
CA GLN A 104 -0.07 19.11 10.97
C GLN A 104 -0.64 19.15 12.39
N ARG A 105 -1.31 20.24 12.78
CA ARG A 105 -1.96 20.37 14.08
C ARG A 105 -3.05 19.33 14.26
N ALA A 106 -3.96 19.20 13.28
CA ALA A 106 -5.04 18.22 13.32
C ALA A 106 -4.53 16.78 13.48
N VAL A 107 -3.46 16.41 12.76
CA VAL A 107 -2.84 15.08 12.90
C VAL A 107 -2.25 14.89 14.30
N LYS A 108 -1.55 15.89 14.86
CA LYS A 108 -0.99 15.82 16.22
C LYS A 108 -2.09 15.66 17.28
N ASP A 109 -3.17 16.42 17.16
CA ASP A 109 -4.29 16.37 18.10
C ASP A 109 -4.99 15.01 18.04
N ALA A 110 -5.24 14.49 16.83
CA ALA A 110 -5.84 13.18 16.64
C ALA A 110 -4.97 12.04 17.22
N ILE A 111 -3.64 12.12 17.06
CA ILE A 111 -2.71 11.17 17.70
C ILE A 111 -2.77 11.30 19.23
N GLY A 112 -2.86 12.52 19.77
CA GLY A 112 -2.94 12.76 21.21
C GLY A 112 -4.21 12.22 21.86
N VAL A 113 -5.33 12.21 21.14
CA VAL A 113 -6.61 11.65 21.62
C VAL A 113 -6.69 10.13 21.47
N SER A 114 -5.91 9.54 20.56
CA SER A 114 -5.94 8.09 20.25
C SER A 114 -5.03 7.22 21.13
N LYS A 115 -4.28 7.84 22.07
CA LYS A 115 -3.41 7.16 23.04
C LYS A 115 -4.09 7.08 24.40
#